data_AF-A0A4Q4VN94-F1
#
_entry.id   AF-A0A4Q4VN94-F1
#
_cell.length_a   1.000
_cell.length_b   1.000
_cell.length_c   1.000
_cell.angle_alpha   90.00
_cell.angle_beta   90.00
_cell.angle_gamma   90.00
#
_symmetry.space_group_name_H-M   'P 1'
#
loop_
_entity.id
_entity.type
_entity.pdbx_description
1 polymer ?
#
loop_
_entity_poly.entity_id
_entity_poly.type
_entity_poly.pdbx_seq_one_letter_code
_entity_poly.pdbx_strand_id
1 'polypeptide(L)'
;MKLPEGYHGSIVEKGQPKPEERSREEMAEDVELREEEDGAIEVGTMRGKSTFDEVIVWGHEATADSSADPYVRSIEEWISFAEKIHAYPTEESPTGK
;
A
#
# COMPACT_ATOMS: atom_id res chain seq x y z
N MET A 1 13.03 11.84 -12.16
CA MET A 1 11.60 11.62 -12.44
C MET A 1 10.85 11.99 -11.18
N LYS A 2 10.06 13.06 -11.25
CA LYS A 2 9.25 13.49 -10.11
C LYS A 2 8.00 12.64 -10.02
N LEU A 3 7.58 12.32 -8.80
CA LEU A 3 6.29 11.65 -8.59
C LEU A 3 5.14 12.61 -8.93
N PRO A 4 3.97 12.08 -9.33
CA PRO A 4 2.78 12.89 -9.59
C PRO A 4 2.36 13.73 -8.38
N GLU A 5 1.69 14.85 -8.62
CA GLU A 5 1.21 15.72 -7.55
C GLU A 5 0.28 14.97 -6.59
N GLY A 6 0.44 15.18 -5.29
CA GLY A 6 -0.31 14.45 -4.26
C GLY A 6 0.26 13.08 -3.88
N TYR A 7 1.29 12.59 -4.59
CA TYR A 7 1.98 11.34 -4.27
C TYR A 7 3.36 11.57 -3.68
N HIS A 8 3.77 10.67 -2.79
CA HIS A 8 5.14 10.55 -2.31
C HIS A 8 5.53 9.08 -2.21
N GLY A 9 6.81 8.80 -2.37
CA GLY A 9 7.38 7.49 -2.14
C GLY A 9 7.72 7.31 -0.66
N SER A 10 7.59 6.08 -0.15
CA SER A 10 7.93 5.73 1.23
C SER A 10 8.86 4.52 1.25
N ILE A 11 9.96 4.63 2.00
CA ILE A 11 10.88 3.53 2.27
C ILE A 11 10.46 2.91 3.59
N VAL A 12 10.09 1.63 3.54
CA VAL A 12 9.57 0.87 4.69
C VAL A 12 10.45 -0.35 4.96
N GLU A 13 10.59 -0.71 6.23
CA GLU A 13 11.27 -1.93 6.67
C GLU A 13 10.27 -2.86 7.36
N LYS A 14 10.36 -4.16 7.07
CA LYS A 14 9.56 -5.18 7.74
C LYS A 14 9.95 -5.22 9.23
N GLY A 15 8.97 -5.04 10.10
CA GLY A 15 9.11 -5.26 11.54
C GLY A 15 9.35 -6.74 11.84
N GLN A 16 10.01 -7.02 12.96
CA GLN A 16 10.16 -8.40 13.41
C GLN A 16 8.78 -8.95 13.82
N PRO A 17 8.44 -10.20 13.45
CA PRO A 17 7.22 -10.83 13.93
C PRO A 17 7.26 -10.86 15.46
N LYS A 18 6.17 -10.47 16.11
CA LYS A 18 6.06 -10.59 17.56
C LYS A 18 6.05 -12.09 17.91
N PRO A 19 6.79 -12.55 18.93
CA PRO A 19 6.62 -13.91 19.42
C PRO A 19 5.17 -14.07 19.88
N GLU A 20 4.49 -15.14 19.43
CA GLU A 20 3.17 -15.49 19.94
C GLU A 20 3.27 -15.81 21.44
N GLU A 21 2.92 -14.86 22.31
CA GLU A 21 2.61 -15.17 23.70
C GLU A 21 1.24 -15.84 23.73
N ARG A 22 1.20 -17.15 23.46
CA ARG A 22 0.03 -17.96 23.78
C ARG A 22 -0.11 -18.00 25.29
N SER A 23 -0.92 -17.11 25.85
CA SER A 23 -1.35 -17.19 27.25
C SER A 23 -2.00 -18.54 27.49
N ARG A 24 -1.41 -19.29 28.42
CA ARG A 24 -1.70 -20.69 28.79
C ARG A 24 -3.02 -20.85 29.56
N GLU A 25 -4.03 -20.04 29.29
CA GLU A 25 -5.22 -19.91 30.15
C GLU A 25 -6.55 -20.21 29.45
N GLU A 26 -6.59 -20.40 28.13
CA GLU A 26 -7.81 -20.80 27.40
C GLU A 26 -7.91 -22.33 27.15
N MET A 27 -7.44 -23.15 28.10
CA MET A 27 -7.68 -24.62 28.10
C MET A 27 -8.69 -25.03 29.18
N ALA A 28 -9.72 -24.23 29.41
CA ALA A 28 -10.84 -24.64 30.24
C ALA A 28 -12.14 -24.01 29.73
N GLU A 29 -13.03 -24.91 29.31
CA GLU A 29 -14.49 -24.78 29.32
C GLU A 29 -15.19 -24.26 28.05
N ASP A 30 -16.05 -25.15 27.58
CA ASP A 30 -17.22 -25.01 26.72
C ASP A 30 -17.08 -24.79 25.21
N VAL A 31 -17.40 -25.89 24.53
CA VAL A 31 -17.83 -26.00 23.15
C VAL A 31 -19.15 -25.23 22.98
N GLU A 32 -19.05 -23.94 22.70
CA GLU A 32 -20.11 -23.20 22.00
C GLU A 32 -19.53 -22.58 20.74
N LEU A 33 -20.24 -22.86 19.63
CA LEU A 33 -19.92 -22.53 18.24
C LEU A 33 -19.47 -21.06 18.08
N ARG A 34 -18.16 -20.80 18.15
CA ARG A 34 -17.58 -19.56 17.64
C ARG A 34 -17.50 -19.70 16.13
N GLU A 35 -18.22 -18.82 15.44
CA GLU A 35 -18.05 -18.53 14.03
C GLU A 35 -16.55 -18.59 13.71
N GLU A 36 -16.19 -19.36 12.69
CA GLU A 36 -14.84 -19.48 12.19
C GLU A 36 -14.32 -18.07 11.93
N GLU A 37 -13.54 -17.55 12.89
CA GLU A 37 -12.82 -16.30 12.78
C GLU A 37 -11.82 -16.55 11.65
N ASP A 38 -12.23 -16.13 10.45
CA ASP A 38 -11.51 -16.19 9.19
C ASP A 38 -10.03 -15.91 9.51
N GLY A 39 -9.21 -16.96 9.46
CA GLY A 39 -7.97 -17.07 10.23
C GLY A 39 -7.19 -15.78 10.15
N ALA A 40 -7.06 -15.08 11.28
CA ALA A 40 -6.45 -13.76 11.38
C ALA A 40 -5.13 -13.76 10.59
N ILE A 41 -5.16 -13.17 9.38
CA ILE A 41 -4.00 -13.09 8.52
C ILE A 41 -2.95 -12.36 9.35
N GLU A 42 -1.82 -13.01 9.65
CA GLU A 42 -0.76 -12.41 10.47
C GLU A 42 -0.23 -11.17 9.75
N VAL A 43 -0.76 -10.00 10.13
CA VAL A 43 -0.36 -8.73 9.53
C VAL A 43 1.02 -8.37 10.07
N GLY A 44 2.06 -8.67 9.30
CA GLY A 44 3.42 -8.26 9.59
C GLY A 44 3.51 -6.73 9.70
N THR A 45 4.06 -6.23 10.80
CA THR A 45 4.25 -4.78 10.98
C THR A 45 5.28 -4.25 9.98
N MET A 46 5.09 -3.03 9.46
CA MET A 46 6.08 -2.31 8.65
C MET A 46 6.41 -0.98 9.32
N ARG A 47 7.70 -0.61 9.36
CA ARG A 47 8.19 0.66 9.92
C ARG A 47 8.67 1.58 8.80
N GLY A 48 8.10 2.78 8.72
CA GLY A 48 8.60 3.82 7.81
C GLY A 48 10.00 4.29 8.21
N LYS A 49 10.91 4.37 7.24
CA LYS A 49 12.28 4.87 7.40
C LYS A 49 12.46 6.27 6.84
N SER A 50 11.89 6.55 5.69
CA SER A 50 12.00 7.84 5.01
C SER A 50 10.98 7.95 3.86
N THR A 51 10.85 9.15 3.31
CA THR A 51 10.04 9.43 2.12
C THR A 51 10.90 10.05 1.02
N PHE A 52 10.39 10.06 -0.21
CA PHE A 52 11.04 10.68 -1.37
C PHE A 52 9.99 11.18 -2.38
N ASP A 53 10.32 12.24 -3.12
CA ASP A 53 9.43 12.85 -4.12
C ASP A 53 9.94 12.66 -5.56
N GLU A 54 11.14 12.12 -5.71
CA GLU A 54 11.79 11.92 -7.01
C GLU A 54 12.62 10.62 -7.03
N VAL A 55 12.58 9.94 -8.17
CA VAL A 55 13.40 8.76 -8.48
C VAL A 55 14.33 9.09 -9.66
N ILE A 56 15.58 8.64 -9.57
CA ILE A 56 16.54 8.74 -10.66
C ILE A 56 16.68 7.36 -11.30
N VAL A 57 16.39 7.27 -12.60
CA VAL A 57 16.49 6.04 -13.38
C VAL A 57 17.78 6.08 -14.19
N TRP A 58 18.60 5.06 -14.02
CA TRP A 58 19.91 4.95 -14.66
C TRP A 58 19.84 3.95 -15.82
N GLY A 59 20.06 4.42 -17.04
CA GLY A 59 20.25 3.57 -18.21
C GLY A 59 21.73 3.34 -18.50
N HIS A 60 22.07 2.18 -19.08
CA HIS A 60 23.46 1.78 -19.33
C HIS A 60 24.16 2.64 -20.40
N GLU A 61 23.43 3.12 -21.42
CA GLU A 61 24.01 3.87 -22.56
C GLU A 61 23.30 5.20 -22.87
N ALA A 62 22.04 5.34 -22.47
CA ALA A 62 21.24 6.55 -22.67
C ALA A 62 20.45 6.86 -21.41
N THR A 63 20.10 8.14 -21.23
CA THR A 63 19.15 8.55 -20.20
C THR A 63 17.82 7.84 -20.41
N ALA A 64 17.36 7.12 -19.39
CA ALA A 64 16.04 6.48 -19.37
C ALA A 64 14.96 7.56 -19.18
N ASP A 65 14.67 8.25 -20.28
CA ASP A 65 13.64 9.28 -20.35
C ASP A 65 12.27 8.64 -20.62
N SER A 66 11.18 9.18 -20.06
CA SER A 66 9.84 8.61 -20.23
C SER A 66 9.33 8.70 -21.68
N SER A 67 9.91 9.60 -22.48
CA SER A 67 9.63 9.67 -23.93
C SER A 67 10.21 8.49 -24.72
N ALA A 68 11.26 7.83 -24.21
CA ALA A 68 11.98 6.77 -24.90
C ALA A 68 11.85 5.40 -24.21
N ASP A 69 11.72 5.38 -22.88
CA ASP A 69 11.65 4.17 -22.06
C ASP A 69 10.20 3.85 -21.66
N PRO A 70 9.60 2.75 -22.16
CA PRO A 70 8.22 2.38 -21.86
C PRO A 70 8.00 2.00 -20.39
N TYR A 71 9.03 1.57 -19.65
CA TYR A 71 8.90 1.20 -18.24
C TYR A 71 8.83 2.44 -17.35
N VAL A 72 9.66 3.43 -17.63
CA VAL A 72 9.60 4.75 -16.96
C VAL A 72 8.24 5.39 -17.21
N ARG A 73 7.76 5.36 -18.45
CA ARG A 73 6.43 5.86 -18.82
C ARG A 73 5.30 5.13 -18.10
N SER A 74 5.38 3.81 -18.01
CA SER A 74 4.34 2.99 -17.39
C SER A 74 4.09 3.36 -15.93
N ILE A 75 5.13 3.77 -15.19
CA ILE A 75 4.99 4.20 -13.79
C ILE A 75 4.10 5.44 -13.68
N GLU A 76 4.34 6.45 -14.52
CA GLU A 76 3.59 7.71 -14.51
C GLU A 76 2.15 7.51 -15.02
N GLU A 77 2.00 6.76 -16.13
CA GLU A 77 0.70 6.52 -16.76
C GLU A 77 -0.20 5.64 -15.89
N TRP A 78 0.35 4.64 -15.21
CA TRP A 78 -0.44 3.74 -14.36
C TRP A 78 -1.07 4.47 -13.19
N ILE A 79 -0.33 5.36 -12.51
CA ILE A 79 -0.86 6.15 -11.39
C ILE A 79 -2.03 7.01 -11.89
N SER A 80 -1.80 7.76 -12.96
CA SER A 80 -2.82 8.64 -13.57
C SER A 80 -4.06 7.89 -14.06
N PHE A 81 -3.87 6.66 -14.54
CA PHE A 81 -4.96 5.79 -14.98
C PHE A 81 -5.76 5.22 -13.80
N ALA A 82 -5.09 4.74 -12.77
CA ALA A 82 -5.72 4.19 -11.57
C ALA A 82 -6.57 5.25 -10.84
N GLU A 83 -6.08 6.50 -10.76
CA GLU A 83 -6.85 7.63 -10.22
C GLU A 83 -8.20 7.78 -10.91
N LYS A 84 -8.24 7.70 -12.25
CA LYS A 84 -9.47 7.85 -13.01
C LYS A 84 -10.42 6.68 -12.85
N ILE A 85 -9.91 5.45 -12.72
CA ILE A 85 -10.74 4.27 -12.46
C ILE A 85 -11.38 4.35 -11.07
N HIS A 86 -10.62 4.79 -10.07
CA HIS A 86 -11.04 4.78 -8.67
C HIS A 86 -11.59 6.12 -8.18
N ALA A 87 -11.90 7.05 -9.08
CA ALA A 87 -12.56 8.32 -8.79
C ALA A 87 -14.08 8.11 -8.59
N TYR A 88 -14.47 7.45 -7.50
CA TYR A 88 -15.86 7.24 -7.16
C TYR A 88 -16.51 8.56 -6.68
N PRO A 89 -17.77 8.84 -7.06
CA PRO A 89 -18.51 9.95 -6.46
C PRO A 89 -18.60 9.75 -4.94
N THR A 90 -18.12 10.71 -4.16
CA THR A 90 -18.35 10.74 -2.72
C THR A 90 -19.79 11.16 -2.46
N GLU A 91 -20.62 10.26 -1.95
CA GLU A 91 -21.99 10.59 -1.54
C GLU A 91 -21.99 11.37 -0.21
N GLU A 92 -21.96 12.70 -0.30
CA GLU A 92 -22.55 13.64 0.66
C GLU A 92 -23.00 14.88 -0.15
N SER A 93 -24.21 15.43 -0.12
CA SER A 93 -25.47 15.22 0.60
C SER A 93 -26.56 15.96 -0.22
N PRO A 94 -27.88 15.75 0.00
CA PRO A 94 -28.91 16.33 -0.86
C PRO A 94 -28.96 17.85 -0.69
N THR A 95 -28.57 18.60 -1.74
CA THR A 95 -28.90 20.02 -1.81
C THR A 95 -30.38 20.17 -2.12
N GLY A 96 -31.19 20.08 -1.07
CA GLY A 96 -32.51 20.67 -1.07
C GLY A 96 -32.39 22.19 -0.98
N LYS A 97 -32.64 22.87 -2.09
CA LYS A 97 -33.60 23.98 -2.24
C LYS A 97 -33.57 24.52 -3.67
#